data_AF-A0A8J7XLC0-F1
#
_entry.id   AF-A0A8J7XLC0-F1
#
_cell.length_a   1.000
_cell.length_b   1.000
_cell.length_c   1.000
_cell.angle_alpha   90.00
_cell.angle_beta   90.00
_cell.angle_gamma   90.00
#
_symmetry.space_group_name_H-M   'P 1'
#
loop_
_entity.id
_entity.type
_entity.pdbx_description
1 polymer ?
#
loop_
_entity_poly.entity_id
_entity_poly.type
_entity_poly.pdbx_seq_one_letter_code
_entity_poly.pdbx_strand_id
1 'polypeptide(L)'
;MIRSLTILPQTGCVVIAALNPSDFVFLRVFAPVFEKFFEEGGSFVGLGTCCSEELDALSTIFPIAGNATARGKRIGDDHGSIYVLSEATEGISDGLPQSFILTQEKFTYRSGVEGGLEPSSEFGDTRVVYRDDETGYPLLVTLEGDNGGRTVSMPGCFVVGVDRLPFYWGKLVSNPDFRTLLKNCVSWAMSGSRRFNELHPNMVGVLEEESSRLSSVRSVGEDAVDRANRSRTYMLIGLWTVAIVFQAFLVVKFILPKFRSE
;
A
#
# COMPACT_ATOMS: atom_id res chain seq x y z
N MET A 1 1.04 10.86 17.00
CA MET A 1 2.20 11.21 16.17
C MET A 1 3.51 10.60 16.68
N ILE A 2 3.83 10.64 17.98
CA ILE A 2 5.04 10.00 18.57
C ILE A 2 5.06 8.47 18.43
N ARG A 3 3.90 7.80 18.40
CA ARG A 3 3.81 6.32 18.25
C ARG A 3 4.35 5.78 16.91
N SER A 4 4.42 6.59 15.85
CA SER A 4 4.93 6.14 14.55
C SER A 4 6.47 6.03 14.54
N LEU A 5 7.15 6.87 15.33
CA LEU A 5 8.62 6.87 15.43
C LEU A 5 9.17 5.69 16.24
N THR A 6 8.38 5.17 17.17
CA THR A 6 8.73 3.99 17.97
C THR A 6 8.70 2.68 17.18
N ILE A 7 8.11 2.65 15.98
CA ILE A 7 7.94 1.43 15.16
C ILE A 7 9.06 1.29 14.12
N LEU A 8 9.63 2.41 13.65
CA LEU A 8 10.74 2.40 12.68
C LEU A 8 11.88 1.44 13.04
N PRO A 9 12.28 1.27 14.33
CA PRO A 9 13.31 0.29 14.68
C PRO A 9 12.99 -1.15 14.27
N GLN A 10 11.71 -1.53 14.16
CA GLN A 10 11.23 -2.86 13.82
C GLN A 10 10.67 -2.96 12.40
N THR A 11 10.69 -1.86 11.63
CA THR A 11 10.15 -1.82 10.28
C THR A 11 11.13 -2.43 9.29
N GLY A 12 10.72 -3.46 8.56
CA GLY A 12 11.55 -4.08 7.51
C GLY A 12 11.67 -3.24 6.24
N CYS A 13 10.58 -2.56 5.84
CA CYS A 13 10.59 -1.61 4.72
C CYS A 13 9.53 -0.54 4.91
N VAL A 14 9.89 0.71 4.59
CA VAL A 14 8.98 1.85 4.61
C VAL A 14 8.46 2.10 3.20
N VAL A 15 7.16 1.95 2.99
CA VAL A 15 6.50 2.31 1.73
C VAL A 15 5.89 3.71 1.85
N ILE A 16 6.36 4.63 1.03
CA ILE A 16 5.91 6.03 1.01
C ILE A 16 5.08 6.26 -0.25
N ALA A 17 3.79 6.53 -0.05
CA ALA A 17 2.89 6.99 -1.11
C ALA A 17 2.43 8.41 -0.76
N ALA A 18 3.00 9.39 -1.46
CA ALA A 18 2.69 10.80 -1.24
C ALA A 18 1.78 11.28 -2.38
N LEU A 19 0.60 11.77 -2.04
CA LEU A 19 -0.44 12.09 -3.05
C LEU A 19 -1.03 13.48 -2.87
N ASN A 20 -1.07 13.98 -1.63
CA ASN A 20 -1.58 15.30 -1.33
C ASN A 20 -0.44 16.24 -0.91
N PRO A 21 -0.53 17.54 -1.25
CA PRO A 21 0.39 18.54 -0.73
C PRO A 21 0.48 18.57 0.81
N SER A 22 -0.58 18.16 1.53
CA SER A 22 -0.56 18.02 2.98
C SER A 22 0.38 16.92 3.47
N ASP A 23 0.58 15.86 2.68
CA ASP A 23 1.53 14.78 2.98
C ASP A 23 2.97 15.32 2.94
N PHE A 24 3.22 16.38 2.16
CA PHE A 24 4.55 16.95 2.00
C PHE A 24 5.05 17.60 3.29
N VAL A 25 4.15 18.20 4.06
CA VAL A 25 4.51 18.78 5.36
C VAL A 25 4.98 17.67 6.31
N PHE A 26 4.25 16.55 6.36
CA PHE A 26 4.66 15.39 7.14
C PHE A 26 6.00 14.84 6.67
N LEU A 27 6.15 14.63 5.35
CA LEU A 27 7.38 14.07 4.79
C LEU A 27 8.59 14.96 5.03
N ARG A 28 8.47 16.28 4.89
CA ARG A 28 9.56 17.23 5.20
C ARG A 28 9.96 17.18 6.68
N VAL A 29 9.01 17.07 7.59
CA VAL A 29 9.30 16.98 9.03
C VAL A 29 9.99 15.67 9.39
N PHE A 30 9.64 14.57 8.72
CA PHE A 30 10.18 13.24 9.00
C PHE A 30 11.40 12.88 8.15
N ALA A 31 11.74 13.69 7.15
CA ALA A 31 12.85 13.43 6.24
C ALA A 31 14.17 13.12 6.97
N PRO A 32 14.60 13.88 8.01
CA PRO A 32 15.84 13.56 8.72
C PRO A 32 15.81 12.19 9.42
N VAL A 33 14.62 11.73 9.84
CA VAL A 33 14.45 10.41 10.44
C VAL A 33 14.53 9.32 9.39
N PHE A 34 13.95 9.54 8.22
CA PHE A 34 14.03 8.61 7.10
C PHE A 34 15.45 8.51 6.55
N GLU A 35 16.15 9.64 6.43
CA GLU A 35 17.56 9.68 6.00
C GLU A 35 18.42 8.86 6.96
N LYS A 36 18.29 9.11 8.26
CA LYS A 36 18.98 8.31 9.28
C LYS A 36 18.63 6.83 9.19
N PHE A 37 17.36 6.49 8.97
CA PHE A 37 16.95 5.08 8.81
C PHE A 37 17.59 4.45 7.55
N PHE A 38 17.73 5.20 6.45
CA PHE A 38 18.42 4.77 5.24
C PHE A 38 19.93 4.58 5.47
N GLU A 39 20.58 5.54 6.13
CA GLU A 39 22.00 5.48 6.50
C GLU A 39 22.31 4.30 7.43
N GLU A 40 21.37 3.94 8.31
CA GLU A 40 21.47 2.75 9.17
C GLU A 40 21.28 1.44 8.38
N GLY A 41 21.01 1.51 7.07
CA GLY A 41 20.85 0.37 6.17
C GLY A 41 19.40 -0.03 5.95
N GLY A 42 18.44 0.87 6.16
CA GLY A 42 17.01 0.60 6.02
C GLY A 42 16.50 0.55 4.58
N SER A 43 15.28 0.04 4.40
CA SER A 43 14.65 -0.17 3.09
C SER A 43 13.49 0.79 2.82
N PHE A 44 13.38 1.31 1.59
CA PHE A 44 12.30 2.16 1.14
C PHE A 44 11.69 1.74 -0.19
N VAL A 45 10.39 2.03 -0.37
CA VAL A 45 9.73 2.06 -1.67
C VAL A 45 8.94 3.36 -1.76
N GLY A 46 9.30 4.24 -2.69
CA GLY A 46 8.65 5.51 -2.94
C GLY A 46 7.74 5.45 -4.16
N LEU A 47 6.52 5.95 -4.03
CA LEU A 47 5.51 6.03 -5.08
C LEU A 47 5.08 7.48 -5.31
N GLY A 48 5.12 7.92 -6.57
CA GLY A 48 4.60 9.21 -7.01
C GLY A 48 5.43 10.40 -6.52
N THR A 49 4.76 11.35 -5.86
CA THR A 49 5.35 12.66 -5.54
C THR A 49 6.50 12.61 -4.55
N CYS A 50 6.70 11.53 -3.80
CA CYS A 50 7.88 11.40 -2.93
C CYS A 50 9.20 11.36 -3.71
N CYS A 51 9.13 11.12 -5.03
CA CYS A 51 10.26 11.22 -5.95
C CYS A 51 10.44 12.63 -6.55
N SER A 52 9.69 13.64 -6.10
CA SER A 52 9.77 15.03 -6.56
C SER A 52 10.86 15.82 -5.83
N GLU A 53 11.51 16.76 -6.52
CA GLU A 53 12.44 17.72 -5.91
C GLU A 53 11.75 18.65 -4.88
N GLU A 54 10.42 18.81 -4.96
CA GLU A 54 9.67 19.55 -3.94
C GLU A 54 9.83 18.94 -2.54
N LEU A 55 10.23 17.67 -2.48
CA LEU A 55 10.62 16.95 -1.28
C LEU A 55 12.13 16.71 -1.27
N ASP A 56 12.91 17.76 -1.57
CA ASP A 56 14.38 17.74 -1.62
C ASP A 56 15.04 17.02 -0.43
N ALA A 57 14.42 17.10 0.75
CA ALA A 57 14.87 16.39 1.95
C ALA A 57 14.81 14.84 1.85
N LEU A 58 14.21 14.29 0.79
CA LEU A 58 14.18 12.86 0.48
C LEU A 58 15.04 12.50 -0.75
N SER A 59 15.73 13.46 -1.36
CA SER A 59 16.57 13.23 -2.55
C SER A 59 17.71 12.24 -2.27
N THR A 60 18.23 12.23 -1.04
CA THR A 60 19.17 11.24 -0.49
C THR A 60 18.64 9.80 -0.59
N ILE A 61 17.33 9.60 -0.49
CA ILE A 61 16.64 8.30 -0.46
C ILE A 61 16.02 7.95 -1.82
N PHE A 62 15.60 8.95 -2.61
CA PHE A 62 14.94 8.74 -3.89
C PHE A 62 15.71 9.49 -5.00
N PRO A 63 16.58 8.81 -5.77
CA PRO A 63 17.55 9.44 -6.67
C PRO A 63 16.95 10.16 -7.90
N ILE A 64 15.64 10.10 -8.09
CA ILE A 64 14.96 10.72 -9.22
C ILE A 64 14.92 12.23 -9.07
N ALA A 65 14.62 12.75 -7.88
CA ALA A 65 14.50 14.19 -7.58
C ALA A 65 13.84 14.97 -8.73
N GLY A 66 12.64 14.54 -9.15
CA GLY A 66 11.98 15.02 -10.35
C GLY A 66 11.49 16.45 -10.22
N ASN A 67 11.84 17.30 -11.19
CA ASN A 67 11.49 18.73 -11.24
C ASN A 67 10.47 19.06 -12.35
N ALA A 68 10.11 18.06 -13.16
CA ALA A 68 9.15 18.17 -14.23
C ALA A 68 8.18 16.99 -14.18
N THR A 69 7.06 17.13 -14.87
CA THR A 69 6.02 16.11 -14.94
C THR A 69 5.66 15.82 -16.38
N ALA A 70 5.67 14.56 -16.76
CA ALA A 70 5.15 14.08 -18.03
C ALA A 70 3.78 13.43 -17.82
N ARG A 71 3.02 13.30 -18.90
CA ARG A 71 1.70 12.66 -18.88
C ARG A 71 1.80 11.27 -19.48
N GLY A 72 1.12 10.30 -18.87
CA GLY A 72 0.93 8.99 -19.47
C GLY A 72 0.16 9.09 -20.78
N LYS A 73 0.34 8.11 -21.65
CA LYS A 73 -0.38 7.99 -22.92
C LYS A 73 -1.84 7.62 -22.70
N ARG A 74 -2.71 8.06 -23.59
CA ARG A 74 -4.11 7.64 -23.57
C ARG A 74 -4.25 6.17 -24.01
N ILE A 75 -4.81 5.34 -23.14
CA ILE A 75 -5.04 3.91 -23.36
C ILE A 75 -6.54 3.65 -23.13
N GLY A 76 -7.30 3.67 -24.22
CA GLY A 76 -8.76 3.66 -24.17
C GLY A 76 -9.32 4.93 -23.52
N ASP A 77 -10.09 4.74 -22.44
CA ASP A 77 -10.69 5.83 -21.66
C ASP A 77 -9.78 6.35 -20.54
N ASP A 78 -8.67 5.66 -20.26
CA ASP A 78 -7.72 6.00 -19.20
C ASP A 78 -6.39 6.50 -19.76
N HIS A 79 -5.52 6.99 -18.87
CA HIS A 79 -4.11 7.26 -19.16
C HIS A 79 -3.22 6.20 -18.50
N GLY A 80 -2.14 5.83 -19.17
CA GLY A 80 -1.14 4.91 -18.65
C GLY A 80 0.20 5.04 -19.36
N SER A 81 1.23 4.47 -18.76
CA SER A 81 2.53 4.34 -19.40
C SER A 81 2.84 2.88 -19.69
N ILE A 82 3.53 2.66 -20.80
CA ILE A 82 4.12 1.38 -21.13
C ILE A 82 5.48 1.35 -20.44
N TYR A 83 5.60 0.49 -19.44
CA TYR A 83 6.85 0.19 -18.75
C TYR A 83 7.63 -0.77 -19.62
N VAL A 84 8.83 -0.37 -20.04
CA VAL A 84 9.75 -1.21 -20.83
C VAL A 84 10.98 -1.50 -19.98
N LEU A 85 11.37 -2.78 -19.92
CA LEU A 85 12.53 -3.20 -19.17
C LEU A 85 13.80 -2.58 -19.79
N SER A 86 14.53 -1.82 -18.97
CA SER A 86 15.80 -1.20 -19.33
C SER A 86 16.95 -2.08 -18.82
N GLU A 87 17.03 -2.27 -17.51
CA GLU A 87 18.03 -3.13 -16.87
C GLU A 87 17.35 -4.22 -16.03
N ALA A 88 17.54 -5.48 -16.43
CA ALA A 88 17.05 -6.62 -15.67
C ALA A 88 17.68 -6.63 -14.27
N THR A 89 16.83 -6.63 -13.24
CA THR A 89 17.25 -6.65 -11.84
C THR A 89 16.62 -7.85 -11.16
N GLU A 90 17.47 -8.80 -10.74
CA GLU A 90 17.05 -10.01 -10.04
C GLU A 90 16.20 -9.66 -8.82
N GLY A 91 15.08 -10.38 -8.65
CA GLY A 91 14.09 -10.10 -7.61
C GLY A 91 13.09 -8.98 -7.92
N ILE A 92 13.38 -8.07 -8.85
CA ILE A 92 12.43 -7.02 -9.29
C ILE A 92 11.70 -7.43 -10.57
N SER A 93 12.45 -7.75 -11.63
CA SER A 93 11.89 -8.08 -12.95
C SER A 93 11.36 -9.51 -13.07
N ASP A 94 11.52 -10.33 -12.03
CA ASP A 94 11.18 -11.75 -12.07
C ASP A 94 9.67 -11.98 -12.19
N GLY A 95 9.28 -12.77 -13.19
CA GLY A 95 7.88 -13.09 -13.47
C GLY A 95 7.08 -11.96 -14.13
N LEU A 96 7.73 -10.85 -14.49
CA LEU A 96 7.14 -9.76 -15.26
C LEU A 96 7.51 -9.87 -16.75
N PRO A 97 6.63 -9.43 -17.66
CA PRO A 97 6.97 -9.35 -19.09
C PRO A 97 8.00 -8.23 -19.35
N GLN A 98 8.65 -8.29 -20.52
CA GLN A 98 9.59 -7.26 -20.98
C GLN A 98 8.95 -5.87 -21.09
N SER A 99 7.64 -5.82 -21.34
CA SER A 99 6.87 -4.60 -21.23
C SER A 99 5.45 -4.87 -20.75
N PHE A 100 4.88 -3.92 -20.01
CA PHE A 100 3.50 -3.95 -19.52
C PHE A 100 2.96 -2.54 -19.35
N ILE A 101 1.65 -2.42 -19.18
CA ILE A 101 0.96 -1.14 -19.04
C ILE A 101 0.52 -0.95 -17.61
N LEU A 102 0.87 0.20 -17.03
CA LEU A 102 0.30 0.66 -15.77
C LEU A 102 -0.55 1.91 -15.99
N THR A 103 -1.73 1.93 -15.36
CA THR A 103 -2.60 3.10 -15.33
C THR A 103 -1.96 4.21 -14.51
N GLN A 104 -1.60 5.30 -15.16
CA GLN A 104 -1.06 6.50 -14.54
C GLN A 104 -1.36 7.71 -15.43
N GLU A 105 -1.85 8.79 -14.83
CA GLU A 105 -2.05 10.04 -15.56
C GLU A 105 -0.72 10.77 -15.75
N LYS A 106 0.12 10.78 -14.71
CA LYS A 106 1.34 11.57 -14.68
C LYS A 106 2.48 10.78 -14.04
N PHE A 107 3.69 11.21 -14.34
CA PHE A 107 4.89 10.76 -13.64
C PHE A 107 5.91 11.89 -13.60
N THR A 108 6.67 11.96 -12.51
CA THR A 108 7.73 12.96 -12.36
C THR A 108 9.03 12.46 -12.99
N TYR A 109 9.83 13.38 -13.50
CA TYR A 109 11.15 13.09 -14.02
C TYR A 109 12.06 14.30 -13.79
N ARG A 110 13.37 14.06 -13.87
CA ARG A 110 14.35 15.14 -13.77
C ARG A 110 14.62 15.69 -15.16
N SER A 111 14.32 16.96 -15.38
CA SER A 111 14.60 17.69 -16.60
C SER A 111 15.84 18.55 -16.42
N GLY A 112 16.72 18.52 -17.42
CA GLY A 112 17.86 19.40 -17.60
C GLY A 112 17.71 20.27 -18.85
N VAL A 113 18.80 20.93 -19.24
CA VAL A 113 18.85 21.84 -20.41
C VAL A 113 18.61 21.10 -21.73
N GLU A 114 19.10 19.86 -21.85
CA GLU A 114 19.06 19.05 -23.07
C GLU A 114 17.90 18.02 -23.11
N GLY A 115 17.07 17.96 -22.07
CA GLY A 115 15.98 16.99 -21.94
C GLY A 115 15.97 16.29 -20.59
N GLY A 116 15.41 15.08 -20.52
CA GLY A 116 15.43 14.27 -19.30
C GLY A 116 16.84 13.86 -18.91
N LEU A 117 17.13 13.92 -17.61
CA LEU A 117 18.39 13.52 -17.01
C LEU A 117 18.28 12.11 -16.43
N GLU A 118 19.37 11.37 -16.50
CA GLU A 118 19.48 10.09 -15.82
C GLU A 118 19.51 10.28 -14.30
N PRO A 119 18.85 9.41 -13.52
CA PRO A 119 18.92 9.43 -12.06
C PRO A 119 20.34 9.11 -11.60
N SER A 120 20.79 9.79 -10.57
CA SER A 120 22.10 9.56 -9.96
C SER A 120 22.05 9.89 -8.48
N SER A 121 22.82 9.16 -7.68
CA SER A 121 22.99 9.41 -6.26
C SER A 121 24.47 9.48 -5.90
N GLU A 122 24.82 10.36 -4.97
CA GLU A 122 26.15 10.38 -4.34
C GLU A 122 26.26 9.33 -3.23
N PHE A 123 25.14 8.69 -2.86
CA PHE A 123 25.04 7.80 -1.70
C PHE A 123 25.09 6.30 -2.06
N GLY A 124 25.23 5.95 -3.34
CA GLY A 124 25.37 4.56 -3.76
C GLY A 124 25.05 4.27 -5.23
N ASP A 125 24.94 2.98 -5.58
CA ASP A 125 24.71 2.49 -6.94
C ASP A 125 23.25 2.68 -7.36
N THR A 126 23.01 3.37 -8.47
CA THR A 126 21.68 3.67 -9.00
C THR A 126 21.46 2.94 -10.32
N ARG A 127 20.31 2.26 -10.47
CA ARG A 127 19.95 1.53 -11.70
C ARG A 127 18.54 1.82 -12.15
N VAL A 128 18.35 1.92 -13.46
CA VAL A 128 17.03 2.15 -14.07
C VAL A 128 16.48 0.82 -14.58
N VAL A 129 15.50 0.28 -13.85
CA VAL A 129 14.92 -1.03 -14.17
C VAL A 129 13.88 -0.92 -15.28
N TYR A 130 12.99 0.08 -15.20
CA TYR A 130 11.96 0.31 -16.20
C TYR A 130 11.93 1.76 -16.67
N ARG A 131 11.65 1.96 -17.95
CA ARG A 131 11.47 3.26 -18.60
C ARG A 131 10.10 3.35 -19.25
N ASP A 132 9.67 4.58 -19.48
CA ASP A 132 8.53 4.87 -20.33
C ASP A 132 8.92 4.64 -21.80
N ASP A 133 8.12 3.87 -22.54
CA ASP A 133 8.36 3.53 -23.95
C ASP A 133 8.48 4.76 -24.87
N GLU A 134 7.67 5.79 -24.62
CA GLU A 134 7.55 6.93 -25.52
C GLU A 134 8.61 8.00 -25.24
N THR A 135 8.83 8.30 -23.96
CA THR A 135 9.76 9.36 -23.55
C THR A 135 11.15 8.86 -23.18
N GLY A 136 11.31 7.56 -22.92
CA GLY A 136 12.55 6.98 -22.42
C GLY A 136 12.86 7.33 -20.96
N TYR A 137 11.98 8.07 -20.28
CA TYR A 137 12.22 8.53 -18.92
C TYR A 137 12.11 7.38 -17.90
N PRO A 138 12.92 7.41 -16.83
CA PRO A 138 12.87 6.39 -15.78
C PRO A 138 11.50 6.31 -15.09
N LEU A 139 10.91 5.12 -15.05
CA LEU A 139 9.66 4.83 -14.33
C LEU A 139 9.85 3.89 -13.13
N LEU A 140 11.02 3.26 -13.02
CA LEU A 140 11.44 2.53 -11.84
C LEU A 140 12.95 2.58 -11.69
N VAL A 141 13.41 3.09 -10.56
CA VAL A 141 14.82 3.29 -10.27
C VAL A 141 15.14 2.66 -8.92
N THR A 142 16.21 1.89 -8.85
CA THR A 142 16.73 1.35 -7.58
C THR A 142 17.95 2.14 -7.16
N LEU A 143 18.13 2.31 -5.85
CA LEU A 143 19.39 2.76 -5.27
C LEU A 143 19.79 1.79 -4.15
N GLU A 144 21.04 1.33 -4.20
CA GLU A 144 21.70 0.58 -3.14
C GLU A 144 22.77 1.47 -2.52
N GLY A 145 22.52 1.92 -1.30
CA GLY A 145 23.40 2.82 -0.58
C GLY A 145 24.62 2.10 -0.01
N ASP A 146 25.72 2.83 0.15
CA ASP A 146 27.02 2.28 0.61
C ASP A 146 26.93 1.58 1.98
N ASN A 147 25.98 1.99 2.81
CA ASN A 147 25.74 1.41 4.14
C ASN A 147 24.78 0.20 4.12
N GLY A 148 24.42 -0.30 2.93
CA GLY A 148 23.46 -1.39 2.75
C GLY A 148 22.00 -0.95 2.87
N GLY A 149 21.71 0.34 2.74
CA GLY A 149 20.36 0.86 2.59
C GLY A 149 19.86 0.57 1.17
N ARG A 150 18.57 0.30 1.00
CA ARG A 150 18.01 0.00 -0.33
C ARG A 150 16.71 0.73 -0.57
N THR A 151 16.53 1.24 -1.77
CA THR A 151 15.34 2.02 -2.12
C THR A 151 14.90 1.75 -3.54
N VAL A 152 13.58 1.78 -3.74
CA VAL A 152 12.96 1.75 -5.06
C VAL A 152 12.14 3.02 -5.23
N SER A 153 12.43 3.79 -6.28
CA SER A 153 11.70 4.99 -6.68
C SER A 153 10.80 4.67 -7.86
N MET A 154 9.50 4.88 -7.70
CA MET A 154 8.49 4.76 -8.74
C MET A 154 7.83 6.13 -8.91
N PRO A 155 8.39 7.02 -9.75
CA PRO A 155 7.93 8.41 -9.86
C PRO A 155 6.59 8.51 -10.60
N GLY A 156 6.06 7.40 -11.09
CA GLY A 156 4.74 7.28 -11.66
C GLY A 156 3.66 6.97 -10.63
N CYS A 157 2.65 6.21 -11.05
CA CYS A 157 1.52 5.79 -10.20
C CYS A 157 0.60 6.93 -9.70
N PHE A 158 0.63 8.09 -10.37
CA PHE A 158 -0.37 9.13 -10.16
C PHE A 158 -1.69 8.72 -10.82
N VAL A 159 -2.65 8.22 -10.03
CA VAL A 159 -4.00 7.94 -10.51
C VAL A 159 -4.90 9.09 -10.07
N VAL A 160 -5.30 9.97 -10.99
CA VAL A 160 -6.29 11.00 -10.68
C VAL A 160 -7.68 10.37 -10.55
N GLY A 161 -8.37 10.79 -9.50
CA GLY A 161 -9.68 10.32 -9.09
C GLY A 161 -10.80 10.87 -9.98
N VAL A 162 -11.82 10.04 -10.15
CA VAL A 162 -13.16 10.52 -10.53
C VAL A 162 -13.64 11.48 -9.43
N ASP A 163 -14.37 12.54 -9.80
CA ASP A 163 -14.83 13.71 -9.02
C ASP A 163 -15.50 13.47 -7.64
N ARG A 164 -15.60 12.24 -7.15
CA ARG A 164 -16.24 11.92 -5.86
C ARG A 164 -15.38 11.19 -4.84
N LEU A 165 -14.22 10.65 -5.24
CA LEU A 165 -13.27 10.06 -4.29
C LEU A 165 -11.84 10.38 -4.71
N PRO A 166 -11.07 11.11 -3.88
CA PRO A 166 -9.69 11.40 -4.17
C PRO A 166 -8.92 10.06 -4.12
N PHE A 167 -8.34 9.66 -5.26
CA PHE A 167 -7.45 8.51 -5.44
C PHE A 167 -8.12 7.12 -5.40
N TYR A 168 -8.32 6.52 -6.58
CA TYR A 168 -8.75 5.13 -6.71
C TYR A 168 -7.55 4.22 -7.05
N TRP A 169 -6.79 3.83 -6.01
CA TRP A 169 -5.78 2.77 -6.11
C TRP A 169 -6.35 1.46 -6.64
N GLY A 170 -7.68 1.28 -6.58
CA GLY A 170 -8.33 0.08 -7.09
C GLY A 170 -7.96 -0.26 -8.52
N LYS A 171 -7.71 0.72 -9.41
CA LYS A 171 -7.24 0.43 -10.79
C LYS A 171 -5.82 -0.14 -10.80
N LEU A 172 -4.87 0.51 -10.11
CA LEU A 172 -3.49 0.00 -10.00
C LEU A 172 -3.43 -1.35 -9.29
N VAL A 173 -4.09 -1.49 -8.14
CA VAL A 173 -4.08 -2.73 -7.34
C VAL A 173 -4.83 -3.86 -8.02
N SER A 174 -5.78 -3.58 -8.92
CA SER A 174 -6.41 -4.61 -9.75
C SER A 174 -5.50 -5.12 -10.86
N ASN A 175 -4.47 -4.36 -11.25
CA ASN A 175 -3.51 -4.78 -12.24
C ASN A 175 -2.57 -5.86 -11.65
N PRO A 176 -2.52 -7.07 -12.24
CA PRO A 176 -1.67 -8.16 -11.74
C PRO A 176 -0.18 -7.84 -11.86
N ASP A 177 0.23 -7.12 -12.90
CA ASP A 177 1.62 -6.73 -13.12
C ASP A 177 2.06 -5.71 -12.08
N PHE A 178 1.21 -4.73 -11.74
CA PHE A 178 1.49 -3.79 -10.65
C PHE A 178 1.66 -4.50 -9.30
N ARG A 179 0.77 -5.44 -8.97
CA ARG A 179 0.87 -6.19 -7.69
C ARG A 179 2.15 -7.01 -7.63
N THR A 180 2.50 -7.66 -8.72
CA THR A 180 3.73 -8.45 -8.83
C THR A 180 4.94 -7.53 -8.70
N LEU A 181 4.96 -6.42 -9.45
CA LEU A 181 6.02 -5.42 -9.39
C LEU A 181 6.20 -4.85 -7.99
N LEU A 182 5.13 -4.38 -7.34
CA LEU A 182 5.21 -3.80 -6.01
C LEU A 182 5.70 -4.82 -4.98
N LYS A 183 5.20 -6.07 -5.04
CA LYS A 183 5.67 -7.16 -4.18
C LYS A 183 7.16 -7.41 -4.38
N ASN A 184 7.60 -7.48 -5.62
CA ASN A 184 8.99 -7.70 -6.00
C ASN A 184 9.89 -6.56 -5.51
N CYS A 185 9.49 -5.29 -5.69
CA CYS A 185 10.20 -4.11 -5.19
C CYS A 185 10.37 -4.14 -3.67
N VAL A 186 9.30 -4.40 -2.92
CA VAL A 186 9.35 -4.48 -1.45
C VAL A 186 10.25 -5.64 -1.02
N SER A 187 10.10 -6.82 -1.63
CA SER A 187 10.93 -7.98 -1.33
C SER A 187 12.41 -7.72 -1.57
N TRP A 188 12.75 -7.14 -2.72
CA TRP A 188 14.12 -6.81 -3.10
C TRP A 188 14.75 -5.76 -2.18
N ALA A 189 13.98 -4.72 -1.82
CA ALA A 189 14.45 -3.67 -0.93
C ALA A 189 14.71 -4.23 0.47
N MET A 190 13.85 -5.13 0.97
CA MET A 190 14.02 -5.79 2.27
C MET A 190 15.19 -6.77 2.27
N SER A 191 15.23 -7.71 1.32
CA SER A 191 16.19 -8.83 1.36
C SER A 191 17.64 -8.38 1.25
N GLY A 192 17.90 -7.27 0.55
CA GLY A 192 19.25 -6.70 0.45
C GLY A 192 19.59 -5.66 1.51
N SER A 193 18.67 -5.32 2.41
CA SER A 193 18.93 -4.33 3.45
C SER A 193 19.77 -4.92 4.58
N ARG A 194 20.85 -4.23 4.95
CA ARG A 194 21.68 -4.60 6.11
C ARG A 194 20.84 -4.63 7.38
N ARG A 195 20.03 -3.58 7.60
CA ARG A 195 19.18 -3.45 8.79
C ARG A 195 18.17 -4.59 8.88
N PHE A 196 17.51 -4.93 7.77
CA PHE A 196 16.58 -6.04 7.74
C PHE A 196 17.29 -7.35 8.11
N ASN A 197 18.46 -7.62 7.52
CA ASN A 197 19.23 -8.83 7.82
C ASN A 197 19.68 -8.93 9.29
N GLU A 198 19.97 -7.80 9.94
CA GLU A 198 20.30 -7.74 11.37
C GLU A 198 19.07 -7.95 12.28
N LEU A 199 17.90 -7.46 11.86
CA LEU A 199 16.66 -7.53 12.64
C LEU A 199 15.87 -8.83 12.40
N HIS A 200 16.00 -9.44 11.22
CA HIS A 200 15.23 -10.61 10.80
C HIS A 200 15.33 -11.80 11.77
N PRO A 201 16.51 -12.15 12.35
CA PRO A 201 16.61 -13.23 13.33
C PRO A 201 15.73 -13.00 14.56
N ASN A 202 15.53 -11.74 14.95
CA ASN A 202 14.72 -11.35 16.10
C ASN A 202 13.23 -11.13 15.73
N MET A 203 12.94 -10.70 14.50
CA MET A 203 11.56 -10.46 14.03
C MET A 203 10.74 -11.73 13.85
N VAL A 204 11.34 -12.87 13.46
CA VAL A 204 10.58 -14.13 13.29
C VAL A 204 9.93 -14.54 14.61
N GLY A 205 10.68 -14.46 15.73
CA GLY A 205 10.13 -14.76 17.05
C GLY A 205 9.02 -13.78 17.47
N VAL A 206 9.20 -12.48 17.20
CA VAL A 206 8.20 -11.44 17.55
C VAL A 206 6.94 -11.54 16.70
N LEU A 207 7.07 -11.87 15.40
CA LEU A 207 5.93 -12.03 14.50
C LEU A 207 5.13 -13.31 14.79
N GLU A 208 5.79 -14.40 15.19
CA GLU A 208 5.09 -15.59 15.69
C GLU A 208 4.30 -15.29 16.97
N GLU A 209 4.85 -14.47 17.86
CA GLU A 209 4.19 -14.03 19.09
C GLU A 209 2.99 -13.11 18.80
N GLU A 210 3.12 -12.10 17.92
CA GLU A 210 1.99 -11.24 17.52
C GLU A 210 0.95 -11.96 16.65
N SER A 211 1.34 -12.90 15.79
CA SER A 211 0.41 -13.76 15.04
C SER A 211 -0.41 -14.63 16.00
N SER A 212 0.23 -15.19 17.01
CA SER A 212 -0.44 -15.91 18.10
C SER A 212 -1.39 -14.99 18.87
N ARG A 213 -0.99 -13.74 19.13
CA ARG A 213 -1.86 -12.74 19.76
C ARG A 213 -3.04 -12.33 18.89
N LEU A 214 -2.85 -12.10 17.60
CA LEU A 214 -3.93 -11.76 16.67
C LEU A 214 -4.91 -12.93 16.48
N SER A 215 -4.42 -14.17 16.45
CA SER A 215 -5.28 -15.36 16.37
C SER A 215 -6.15 -15.54 17.62
N SER A 216 -5.61 -15.25 18.81
CA SER A 216 -6.38 -15.27 20.06
C SER A 216 -7.37 -14.10 20.20
N VAL A 217 -7.05 -12.92 19.67
CA VAL A 217 -8.02 -11.81 19.60
C VAL A 217 -9.15 -12.12 18.61
N ARG A 218 -8.83 -12.77 17.48
CA ARG A 218 -9.81 -13.19 16.49
C ARG A 218 -10.77 -14.25 17.04
N SER A 219 -10.27 -15.23 17.78
CA SER A 219 -11.12 -16.24 18.42
C SER A 219 -12.04 -15.62 19.49
N VAL A 220 -11.55 -14.65 20.25
CA VAL A 220 -12.38 -13.89 21.21
C VAL A 220 -13.44 -13.03 20.50
N GLY A 221 -13.12 -12.47 19.33
CA GLY A 221 -14.06 -11.72 18.49
C GLY A 221 -15.15 -12.60 17.88
N GLU A 222 -14.78 -13.78 17.37
CA GLU A 222 -15.71 -14.79 16.83
C GLU A 222 -16.65 -15.31 17.94
N ASP A 223 -16.12 -15.59 19.14
CA ASP A 223 -16.91 -15.97 20.32
C ASP A 223 -17.91 -14.87 20.75
N ALA A 224 -17.53 -13.59 20.64
CA ALA A 224 -18.40 -12.48 20.98
C ALA A 224 -19.54 -12.31 19.97
N VAL A 225 -19.25 -12.48 18.67
CA VAL A 225 -20.26 -12.45 17.60
C VAL A 225 -21.23 -13.63 17.74
N ASP A 226 -20.72 -14.83 18.05
CA ASP A 226 -21.56 -16.02 18.26
C ASP A 226 -22.47 -15.90 19.48
N ARG A 227 -21.99 -15.30 20.58
CA ARG A 227 -22.85 -15.00 21.74
C ARG A 227 -23.92 -13.98 21.41
N ALA A 228 -23.60 -12.93 20.65
CA ALA A 228 -24.57 -11.93 20.22
C ALA A 228 -25.66 -12.55 19.31
N ASN A 229 -25.26 -13.42 18.38
CA ASN A 229 -26.18 -14.13 17.50
C ASN A 229 -27.07 -15.11 18.27
N ARG A 230 -26.54 -15.88 19.22
CA ARG A 230 -27.34 -16.77 20.08
C ARG A 230 -28.36 -15.99 20.92
N SER A 231 -27.96 -14.86 21.51
CA SER A 231 -28.86 -14.00 22.28
C SER A 231 -30.02 -13.48 21.42
N ARG A 232 -29.74 -13.03 20.20
CA ARG A 232 -30.75 -12.57 19.24
C ARG A 232 -31.71 -13.68 18.83
N THR A 233 -31.21 -14.89 18.60
CA THR A 233 -32.04 -16.06 18.29
C THR A 233 -32.96 -16.44 19.46
N TYR A 234 -32.46 -16.47 20.70
CA TYR A 234 -33.28 -16.75 21.88
C TYR A 234 -34.36 -15.68 22.11
N MET A 235 -34.04 -14.40 21.89
CA MET A 235 -35.02 -13.33 21.98
C MET A 235 -36.15 -13.49 20.95
N LEU A 236 -35.80 -13.84 19.71
CA LEU A 236 -36.78 -14.12 18.66
C LEU A 236 -37.68 -15.32 19.01
N ILE A 237 -37.10 -16.42 19.52
CA ILE A 237 -37.86 -17.59 19.97
C ILE A 237 -38.83 -17.22 21.11
N GLY A 238 -38.36 -16.43 22.08
CA GLY A 238 -39.20 -15.93 23.17
C GLY A 238 -40.38 -15.10 22.68
N LEU A 239 -40.12 -14.17 21.75
CA LEU A 239 -41.15 -13.32 21.14
C LEU A 239 -42.21 -14.15 20.39
N TRP A 240 -41.79 -15.14 19.60
CA TRP A 240 -42.70 -16.06 18.90
C TRP A 240 -43.55 -16.89 19.86
N THR A 241 -42.95 -17.37 20.96
CA THR A 241 -43.66 -18.16 21.96
C THR A 241 -44.78 -17.34 22.62
N VAL A 242 -44.49 -16.07 22.98
CA VAL A 242 -45.50 -15.15 23.54
C VAL A 242 -46.61 -14.87 22.53
N ALA A 243 -46.27 -14.63 21.26
CA ALA A 243 -47.26 -14.40 20.21
C ALA A 243 -48.20 -15.60 20.01
N ILE A 244 -47.66 -16.83 20.00
CA ILE A 244 -48.45 -18.06 19.87
C ILE A 244 -49.39 -18.23 21.08
N VAL A 245 -48.89 -18.03 22.31
CA VAL A 245 -49.71 -18.13 23.52
C VAL A 245 -50.84 -17.08 23.50
N PHE A 246 -50.53 -15.85 23.07
CA PHE A 246 -51.54 -14.80 22.94
C PHE A 246 -52.59 -15.13 21.88
N GLN A 247 -52.18 -15.64 20.71
CA GLN A 247 -53.10 -16.11 19.68
C GLN A 247 -53.99 -17.26 20.17
N ALA A 248 -53.42 -18.26 20.83
CA ALA A 248 -54.17 -19.37 21.42
C ALA A 248 -55.19 -18.88 22.45
N PHE A 249 -54.79 -17.93 23.31
CA PHE A 249 -55.68 -17.29 24.27
C PHE A 249 -56.84 -16.56 23.58
N LEU A 250 -56.58 -15.81 22.51
CA LEU A 250 -57.63 -15.12 21.76
C LEU A 250 -58.61 -16.11 21.10
N VAL A 251 -58.11 -17.20 20.51
CA VAL A 251 -58.95 -18.25 19.91
C VAL A 251 -59.86 -18.87 20.97
N VAL A 252 -59.30 -19.26 22.12
CA VAL A 252 -60.06 -19.91 23.20
C VAL A 252 -61.09 -18.96 23.81
N LYS A 253 -60.73 -17.69 24.03
CA LYS A 253 -61.57 -16.75 24.75
C LYS A 253 -62.61 -16.06 23.87
N PHE A 254 -62.35 -15.86 22.58
CA PHE A 254 -63.23 -15.05 21.71
C PHE A 254 -63.84 -15.82 20.54
N ILE A 255 -63.17 -16.86 20.03
CA ILE A 255 -63.66 -17.61 18.85
C ILE A 255 -64.50 -18.81 19.30
N LEU A 256 -63.99 -19.64 20.20
CA LEU A 256 -64.72 -20.84 20.67
C LEU A 256 -66.09 -20.55 21.31
N PRO A 257 -66.30 -19.46 22.08
CA PRO A 257 -67.61 -19.17 22.65
C PRO A 257 -68.65 -18.80 21.59
N LYS A 258 -68.24 -18.17 20.49
CA LYS A 258 -69.13 -17.82 19.37
C LYS A 258 -69.66 -19.05 18.63
N PHE A 259 -68.88 -20.12 18.55
CA PHE A 259 -69.32 -21.39 17.96
C PHE A 259 -70.17 -22.25 18.90
N ARG A 260 -70.27 -21.90 20.20
CA ARG A 260 -71.15 -22.58 21.17
C ARG A 260 -72.51 -21.91 21.33
N SER A 261 -72.72 -20.76 20.69
CA SER A 261 -73.97 -19.98 20.75
C SER A 261 -74.84 -20.09 19.50
N GLU A 262 -74.48 -20.96 18.55
CA GLU A 262 -75.35 -21.47 17.47
C GLU A 262 -75.78 -22.91 17.80
#